data_AF-H5XFG6-F1
#
_entry.id   AF-H5XFG6-F1
#
_cell.length_a   1.000
_cell.length_b   1.000
_cell.length_c   1.000
_cell.angle_alpha   90.00
_cell.angle_beta   90.00
_cell.angle_gamma   90.00
#
_symmetry.space_group_name_H-M   'P 1'
#
loop_
_entity.id
_entity.type
_entity.pdbx_description
1 polymer ?
#
loop_
_entity_poly.entity_id
_entity_poly.type
_entity_poly.pdbx_seq_one_letter_code
_entity_poly.pdbx_strand_id
1 'polypeptide(L)'
;MIVVQSHVRTASGSSSVARVFRVRSQNSAWSKGAIELTVDESLLLGTRHWDYVFPLWAYFADAMSRFRRHGEASFQFPDQPIEVDIERAAEAVRLRVRGDGPDREAVTAEPRFVQAVRARGASFFRAAIGGCPNERHSIERSLTRLLEDPPGMALSDSPWERRLDVKHAAAFRHAERMIRRPFSPSERETLIEEVAGRRCSFEKCIELVLAVTEPWGDIG
;
A
#
# COMPACT_ATOMS: atom_id res chain seq x y z
N MET A 1 9.86 -7.53 -6.22
CA MET A 1 8.99 -6.33 -6.32
C MET A 1 7.74 -6.57 -5.50
N ILE A 2 7.26 -5.60 -4.70
CA ILE A 2 5.95 -5.72 -4.06
C ILE A 2 5.03 -4.71 -4.73
N VAL A 3 3.86 -5.17 -5.17
CA VAL A 3 2.81 -4.32 -5.75
C VAL A 3 1.56 -4.48 -4.90
N VAL A 4 1.02 -3.35 -4.43
CA VAL A 4 -0.27 -3.27 -3.74
C VAL A 4 -1.12 -2.22 -4.45
N GLN A 5 -2.20 -2.65 -5.07
CA GLN A 5 -3.08 -1.75 -5.82
C GLN A 5 -4.53 -1.94 -5.41
N SER A 6 -5.27 -0.84 -5.38
CA SER A 6 -6.68 -0.87 -5.07
C SER A 6 -7.48 -0.48 -6.30
N HIS A 7 -8.46 -1.31 -6.60
CA HIS A 7 -9.37 -1.15 -7.72
C HIS A 7 -10.77 -0.95 -7.17
N VAL A 8 -11.54 -0.04 -7.78
CA VAL A 8 -12.96 0.13 -7.48
C VAL A 8 -13.76 -0.22 -8.72
N ARG A 9 -14.80 -1.02 -8.54
CA ARG A 9 -15.69 -1.42 -9.63
C ARG A 9 -16.54 -0.23 -10.07
N THR A 10 -16.57 0.02 -11.37
CA THR A 10 -17.38 1.04 -12.03
C THR A 10 -18.28 0.39 -13.07
N ALA A 11 -19.26 1.14 -13.60
CA ALA A 11 -20.13 0.65 -14.67
C ALA A 11 -19.34 0.27 -15.95
N SER A 12 -18.17 0.88 -16.17
CA SER A 12 -17.27 0.62 -17.29
C SER A 12 -16.16 -0.41 -17.00
N GLY A 13 -16.20 -1.10 -15.86
CA GLY A 13 -15.18 -2.08 -15.45
C GLY A 13 -14.53 -1.75 -14.11
N SER A 14 -13.21 -1.54 -14.09
CA SER A 14 -12.46 -1.15 -12.88
C SER A 14 -11.79 0.21 -13.07
N SER A 15 -11.74 1.02 -12.01
CA SER A 15 -11.02 2.29 -11.97
C SER A 15 -10.15 2.40 -10.74
N SER A 16 -9.13 3.27 -10.79
CA SER A 16 -8.32 3.57 -9.62
C SER A 16 -9.14 4.28 -8.55
N VAL A 17 -8.83 3.98 -7.29
CA VAL A 17 -9.46 4.56 -6.10
C VAL A 17 -9.49 6.09 -6.12
N ALA A 18 -8.35 6.72 -6.44
CA ALA A 18 -8.23 8.18 -6.46
C ALA A 18 -9.18 8.83 -7.48
N ARG A 19 -9.45 8.17 -8.61
CA ARG A 19 -10.39 8.66 -9.62
C ARG A 19 -11.82 8.54 -9.14
N VAL A 20 -12.16 7.44 -8.47
CA VAL A 20 -13.55 7.19 -8.02
C VAL A 20 -13.94 8.11 -6.86
N PHE A 21 -13.09 8.28 -5.85
CA PHE A 21 -13.40 9.16 -4.72
C PHE A 21 -13.43 10.66 -5.10
N ARG A 22 -12.72 11.07 -6.15
CA ARG A 22 -12.82 12.44 -6.68
C ARG A 22 -14.14 12.72 -7.41
N VAL A 23 -14.68 11.72 -8.11
CA VAL A 23 -15.85 11.90 -8.99
C VAL A 23 -17.17 11.61 -8.27
N ARG A 24 -17.18 10.66 -7.32
CA ARG A 24 -18.38 10.27 -6.57
C ARG A 24 -18.29 10.78 -5.15
N SER A 25 -18.67 12.03 -4.95
CA SER A 25 -19.08 12.50 -3.64
C SER A 25 -20.39 11.79 -3.28
N GLN A 26 -20.44 11.22 -2.07
CA GLN A 26 -21.57 10.53 -1.42
C GLN A 26 -21.57 8.98 -1.56
N ASN A 27 -21.28 8.33 -0.43
CA ASN A 27 -21.50 6.90 -0.09
C ASN A 27 -20.64 5.82 -0.80
N SER A 28 -19.37 6.11 -1.11
CA SER A 28 -18.49 5.17 -1.82
C SER A 28 -17.63 4.24 -0.94
N ALA A 29 -17.65 4.35 0.39
CA ALA A 29 -16.92 3.43 1.28
C ALA A 29 -17.38 1.97 1.09
N TRP A 30 -18.65 1.76 0.74
CA TRP A 30 -19.23 0.46 0.43
C TRP A 30 -19.16 0.11 -1.05
N SER A 31 -18.27 0.73 -1.82
CA SER A 31 -18.08 0.33 -3.22
C SER A 31 -17.41 -1.05 -3.27
N LYS A 32 -17.91 -1.90 -4.17
CA LYS A 32 -17.19 -3.12 -4.53
C LYS A 32 -15.85 -2.74 -5.14
N GLY A 33 -14.78 -3.33 -4.64
CA GLY A 33 -13.42 -3.13 -5.07
C GLY A 33 -12.57 -4.38 -4.86
N ALA A 34 -11.29 -4.31 -5.21
CA ALA A 34 -10.35 -5.40 -5.01
C ALA A 34 -9.00 -4.82 -4.58
N ILE A 35 -8.32 -5.54 -3.69
CA ILE A 35 -6.90 -5.30 -3.41
C ILE A 35 -6.11 -6.33 -4.23
N GLU A 36 -5.28 -5.82 -5.14
CA GLU A 36 -4.29 -6.61 -5.83
C GLU A 36 -3.00 -6.58 -5.02
N LEU A 37 -2.49 -7.77 -4.67
CA LEU A 37 -1.25 -7.99 -3.95
C LEU A 37 -0.39 -8.94 -4.77
N THR A 38 0.72 -8.42 -5.29
CA THR A 38 1.75 -9.22 -5.95
C THR A 38 3.04 -9.11 -5.15
N VAL A 39 3.65 -10.26 -4.86
CA VAL A 39 4.98 -10.33 -4.28
C VAL A 39 5.88 -11.06 -5.25
N ASP A 40 6.88 -10.33 -5.73
CA ASP A 40 7.71 -10.65 -6.88
C ASP A 40 6.85 -10.93 -8.11
N GLU A 41 6.78 -12.19 -8.54
CA GLU A 41 5.96 -12.64 -9.68
C GLU A 41 4.70 -13.40 -9.22
N SER A 42 4.53 -13.58 -7.91
CA SER A 42 3.41 -14.34 -7.33
C SER A 42 2.23 -13.42 -7.06
N LEU A 43 1.15 -13.61 -7.83
CA LEU A 43 -0.13 -12.93 -7.62
C LEU A 43 -0.91 -13.59 -6.48
N LEU A 44 -0.81 -13.02 -5.27
CA LEU A 44 -1.50 -13.53 -4.08
C LEU A 44 -2.97 -13.13 -4.06
N LEU A 45 -3.26 -11.85 -4.33
CA LEU A 45 -4.61 -11.33 -4.49
C LEU A 45 -4.67 -10.56 -5.81
N GLY A 46 -5.73 -10.75 -6.57
CA GLY A 46 -5.95 -10.13 -7.88
C GLY A 46 -7.34 -9.53 -8.03
N THR A 47 -7.61 -8.91 -9.17
CA THR A 47 -8.88 -8.23 -9.46
C THR A 47 -10.10 -9.15 -9.54
N ARG A 48 -9.94 -10.48 -9.52
CA ARG A 48 -11.07 -11.42 -9.45
C ARG A 48 -11.72 -11.49 -8.07
N HIS A 49 -11.00 -11.13 -7.01
CA HIS A 49 -11.48 -11.24 -5.62
C HIS A 49 -12.16 -9.93 -5.19
N TRP A 50 -13.32 -9.62 -5.81
CA TRP A 50 -14.08 -8.40 -5.52
C TRP A 50 -14.81 -8.49 -4.18
N ASP A 51 -14.65 -7.48 -3.33
CA ASP A 51 -15.32 -7.36 -2.03
C ASP A 51 -15.62 -5.87 -1.73
N TYR A 52 -16.21 -5.55 -0.60
CA TYR A 52 -16.28 -4.18 -0.11
C TYR A 52 -14.88 -3.68 0.24
N VAL A 53 -14.38 -2.71 -0.54
CA VAL A 53 -12.95 -2.35 -0.51
C VAL A 53 -12.53 -1.65 0.77
N PHE A 54 -13.43 -0.88 1.40
CA PHE A 54 -13.13 -0.27 2.70
C PHE A 54 -13.03 -1.32 3.82
N PRO A 55 -14.03 -2.20 4.05
CA PRO A 55 -13.88 -3.31 4.98
C PRO A 55 -12.61 -4.14 4.72
N LEU A 56 -12.32 -4.47 3.46
CA LEU A 56 -11.13 -5.25 3.11
C LEU A 56 -9.83 -4.55 3.56
N TRP A 57 -9.69 -3.24 3.31
CA TRP A 57 -8.56 -2.47 3.82
C TRP A 57 -8.55 -2.35 5.34
N ALA A 58 -9.71 -2.27 5.99
CA ALA A 58 -9.81 -2.22 7.45
C ALA A 58 -9.33 -3.55 8.09
N TYR A 59 -9.70 -4.70 7.51
CA TYR A 59 -9.17 -6.00 7.93
C TYR A 59 -7.66 -6.10 7.69
N PHE A 60 -7.18 -5.63 6.54
CA PHE A 60 -5.75 -5.60 6.26
C PHE A 60 -5.00 -4.70 7.28
N ALA A 61 -5.54 -3.54 7.62
CA ALA A 61 -4.96 -2.63 8.61
C ALA A 61 -4.91 -3.26 10.01
N ASP A 62 -5.98 -3.93 10.43
CA ASP A 62 -6.01 -4.67 11.70
C ASP A 62 -5.00 -5.82 11.71
N ALA A 63 -4.96 -6.62 10.64
CA ALA A 63 -4.01 -7.72 10.49
C ALA A 63 -2.56 -7.21 10.49
N MET A 64 -2.26 -6.10 9.82
CA MET A 64 -0.93 -5.48 9.87
C MET A 64 -0.58 -5.03 11.28
N SER A 65 -1.53 -4.41 12.00
CA SER A 65 -1.31 -3.97 13.39
C SER A 65 -1.00 -5.17 14.32
N ARG A 66 -1.75 -6.27 14.18
CA ARG A 66 -1.50 -7.53 14.92
C ARG A 66 -0.17 -8.19 14.51
N PHE A 67 0.10 -8.32 13.22
CA PHE A 67 1.35 -8.88 12.69
C PHE A 67 2.57 -8.10 13.22
N ARG A 68 2.53 -6.77 13.21
CA ARG A 68 3.64 -5.96 13.71
C ARG A 68 3.90 -6.20 15.19
N ARG A 69 2.86 -6.40 16.01
CA ARG A 69 2.98 -6.66 17.46
C ARG A 69 3.35 -8.11 17.81
N HIS A 70 2.77 -9.09 17.13
CA HIS A 70 2.82 -10.49 17.54
C HIS A 70 3.63 -11.37 16.59
N GLY A 71 4.02 -10.85 15.42
CA GLY A 71 4.70 -11.62 14.38
C GLY A 71 3.77 -12.46 13.53
N GLU A 72 2.48 -12.51 13.83
CA GLU A 72 1.48 -13.23 13.06
C GLU A 72 0.13 -12.51 13.06
N ALA A 73 -0.63 -12.69 11.98
CA ALA A 73 -2.02 -12.30 11.90
C ALA A 73 -2.71 -13.03 10.74
N SER A 74 -4.02 -13.23 10.88
CA SER A 74 -4.87 -13.68 9.78
C SER A 74 -6.17 -12.88 9.72
N PHE A 75 -6.77 -12.86 8.53
CA PHE A 75 -8.12 -12.38 8.32
C PHE A 75 -8.81 -13.11 7.17
N GLN A 76 -10.13 -13.13 7.21
CA GLN A 76 -10.98 -13.70 6.16
C GLN A 76 -11.66 -12.58 5.38
N PHE A 77 -11.91 -12.84 4.10
CA PHE A 77 -12.73 -11.98 3.27
C PHE A 77 -14.19 -12.07 3.76
N PRO A 78 -14.93 -10.95 3.85
CA PRO A 78 -16.31 -10.95 4.32
C PRO A 78 -17.25 -11.84 3.51
N ASP A 79 -17.14 -11.76 2.19
CA ASP A 79 -18.13 -12.35 1.27
C ASP A 79 -17.57 -13.54 0.48
N GLN A 80 -16.33 -13.96 0.77
CA GLN A 80 -15.63 -15.00 0.02
C GLN A 80 -14.90 -15.94 0.97
N PRO A 81 -14.75 -17.22 0.61
CA PRO A 81 -14.00 -18.20 1.41
C PRO A 81 -12.49 -17.99 1.27
N ILE A 82 -12.01 -16.74 1.29
CA ILE A 82 -10.59 -16.40 1.15
C ILE A 82 -10.04 -16.06 2.52
N GLU A 83 -8.95 -16.72 2.88
CA GLU A 83 -8.19 -16.43 4.09
C GLU A 83 -6.79 -15.95 3.72
N VAL A 84 -6.31 -14.93 4.43
CA VAL A 84 -4.97 -14.37 4.28
C VAL A 84 -4.23 -14.50 5.60
N ASP A 85 -3.11 -15.20 5.58
CA ASP A 85 -2.18 -15.32 6.70
C ASP A 85 -0.92 -14.49 6.45
N ILE A 86 -0.44 -13.84 7.50
CA ILE A 86 0.80 -13.06 7.54
C ILE A 86 1.61 -13.58 8.72
N GLU A 87 2.80 -14.11 8.47
CA GLU A 87 3.63 -14.75 9.50
C GLU A 87 5.08 -14.28 9.35
N ARG A 88 5.73 -13.94 10.47
CA ARG A 88 7.16 -13.59 10.48
C ARG A 88 7.98 -14.87 10.36
N ALA A 89 8.86 -14.89 9.37
CA ALA A 89 9.76 -16.00 9.09
C ALA A 89 11.21 -15.50 9.14
N ALA A 90 11.85 -15.58 10.31
CA ALA A 90 13.18 -15.02 10.58
C ALA A 90 13.24 -13.51 10.22
N GLU A 91 14.02 -13.11 9.20
CA GLU A 91 14.09 -11.72 8.70
C GLU A 91 13.09 -11.39 7.58
N ALA A 92 12.17 -12.31 7.30
CA ALA A 92 11.18 -12.19 6.24
C ALA A 92 9.76 -12.22 6.80
N VAL A 93 8.81 -11.90 5.94
CA VAL A 93 7.39 -12.17 6.12
C VAL A 93 6.97 -13.21 5.09
N ARG A 94 6.23 -14.21 5.55
CA ARG A 94 5.52 -15.18 4.73
C ARG A 94 4.05 -14.78 4.65
N LEU A 95 3.52 -14.79 3.44
CA LEU A 95 2.13 -14.49 3.13
C LEU A 95 1.50 -15.74 2.53
N ARG A 96 0.36 -16.19 3.05
CA ARG A 96 -0.42 -17.28 2.46
C ARG A 96 -1.83 -16.82 2.17
N VAL A 97 -2.36 -17.24 1.02
CA VAL A 97 -3.76 -17.00 0.63
C VAL A 97 -4.39 -18.33 0.27
N ARG A 98 -5.51 -18.67 0.93
CA ARG A 98 -6.22 -19.95 0.77
C ARG A 98 -7.69 -19.76 0.42
N GLY A 99 -8.31 -20.81 -0.12
CA GLY A 99 -9.77 -20.96 -0.22
C GLY A 99 -10.47 -20.38 -1.46
N ASP A 100 -9.72 -19.74 -2.37
CA ASP A 100 -10.15 -19.44 -3.76
C ASP A 100 -9.25 -20.18 -4.77
N GLY A 101 -9.35 -21.51 -4.76
CA GLY A 101 -8.53 -22.40 -5.59
C GLY A 101 -7.23 -22.85 -4.91
N PRO A 102 -6.14 -23.10 -5.68
CA PRO A 102 -4.86 -23.51 -5.11
C PRO A 102 -4.31 -22.51 -4.11
N ASP A 103 -3.74 -23.02 -3.03
CA ASP A 103 -3.01 -22.20 -2.05
C ASP A 103 -1.89 -21.42 -2.74
N ARG A 104 -1.77 -20.15 -2.39
CA ARG A 104 -0.74 -19.23 -2.88
C ARG A 104 0.11 -18.78 -1.72
N GLU A 105 1.42 -18.82 -1.88
CA GLU A 105 2.38 -18.37 -0.86
C GLU A 105 3.44 -17.46 -1.50
N ALA A 106 3.90 -16.46 -0.74
CA ALA A 106 5.12 -15.73 -1.07
C ALA A 106 5.88 -15.34 0.20
N VAL A 107 7.20 -15.16 0.04
CA VAL A 107 8.09 -14.71 1.13
C VAL A 107 8.84 -13.48 0.66
N THR A 108 8.92 -12.46 1.51
CA THR A 108 9.62 -11.20 1.19
C THR A 108 10.19 -10.55 2.45
N ALA A 109 11.10 -9.59 2.30
CA ALA A 109 11.61 -8.81 3.43
C ALA A 109 10.49 -8.02 4.13
N GLU A 110 10.43 -8.08 5.46
CA GLU A 110 9.40 -7.42 6.27
C GLU A 110 9.37 -5.89 6.05
N PRO A 111 10.47 -5.13 6.11
CA PRO A 111 10.42 -3.68 5.94
C PRO A 111 9.83 -3.25 4.59
N ARG A 112 10.12 -4.01 3.52
CA ARG A 112 9.57 -3.78 2.19
C ARG A 112 8.07 -4.03 2.13
N PHE A 113 7.61 -5.13 2.73
CA PHE A 113 6.19 -5.48 2.76
C PHE A 113 5.38 -4.45 3.56
N VAL A 114 5.83 -4.16 4.78
CA VAL A 114 5.15 -3.19 5.64
C VAL A 114 5.11 -1.82 4.95
N GLN A 115 6.22 -1.35 4.37
CA GLN A 115 6.26 -0.07 3.68
C GLN A 115 5.29 -0.02 2.49
N ALA A 116 5.25 -1.07 1.67
CA ALA A 116 4.36 -1.13 0.51
C ALA A 116 2.88 -1.10 0.92
N VAL A 117 2.50 -1.89 1.94
CA VAL A 117 1.12 -1.92 2.44
C VAL A 117 0.73 -0.59 3.08
N ARG A 118 1.61 0.01 3.91
CA ARG A 118 1.38 1.33 4.52
C ARG A 118 1.19 2.41 3.49
N ALA A 119 2.10 2.53 2.52
CA ALA A 119 2.03 3.56 1.48
C ALA A 119 0.72 3.50 0.69
N ARG A 120 0.33 2.28 0.26
CA ARG A 120 -0.85 2.10 -0.59
C ARG A 120 -2.16 2.16 0.21
N GLY A 121 -2.17 1.62 1.42
CA GLY A 121 -3.32 1.72 2.33
C GLY A 121 -3.53 3.15 2.85
N ALA A 122 -2.47 3.90 3.16
CA ALA A 122 -2.58 5.30 3.54
C ALA A 122 -3.13 6.15 2.40
N SER A 123 -2.63 5.93 1.18
CA SER A 123 -3.18 6.57 -0.03
C SER A 123 -4.67 6.27 -0.21
N PHE A 124 -5.10 5.02 0.00
CA PHE A 124 -6.51 4.62 -0.03
C PHE A 124 -7.34 5.34 1.04
N PHE A 125 -6.94 5.25 2.32
CA PHE A 125 -7.72 5.82 3.42
C PHE A 125 -7.79 7.35 3.35
N ARG A 126 -6.70 8.03 2.99
CA ARG A 126 -6.70 9.50 2.78
C ARG A 126 -7.69 9.90 1.68
N ALA A 127 -7.75 9.15 0.57
CA ALA A 127 -8.75 9.37 -0.48
C ALA A 127 -10.18 9.08 0.01
N ALA A 128 -10.37 8.01 0.78
CA ALA A 128 -11.68 7.65 1.34
C ALA A 128 -12.19 8.70 2.35
N ILE A 129 -11.34 9.27 3.20
CA ILE A 129 -11.69 10.37 4.12
C ILE A 129 -12.27 11.56 3.35
N GLY A 130 -11.65 11.92 2.23
CA GLY A 130 -12.14 13.02 1.39
C GLY A 130 -13.47 12.70 0.69
N GLY A 131 -13.72 11.44 0.34
CA GLY A 131 -14.93 11.02 -0.38
C GLY A 131 -16.11 10.59 0.50
N CYS A 132 -15.87 10.24 1.77
CA CYS A 132 -16.82 9.62 2.70
C CYS A 132 -16.77 10.30 4.09
N PRO A 133 -17.29 11.54 4.21
CA PRO A 133 -17.18 12.32 5.44
C PRO A 133 -17.96 11.71 6.62
N ASN A 134 -19.04 10.97 6.36
CA ASN A 134 -19.85 10.34 7.40
C ASN A 134 -19.12 9.18 8.09
N GLU A 135 -18.25 8.49 7.36
CA GLU A 135 -17.45 7.37 7.84
C GLU A 135 -16.05 7.79 8.31
N ARG A 136 -15.73 9.09 8.25
CA ARG A 136 -14.40 9.66 8.51
C ARG A 136 -13.74 9.10 9.76
N HIS A 137 -14.44 9.10 10.90
CA HIS A 137 -13.88 8.63 12.16
C HIS A 137 -13.49 7.13 12.10
N SER A 138 -14.29 6.29 11.43
CA SER A 138 -13.98 4.88 11.24
C SER A 138 -12.77 4.68 10.31
N ILE A 139 -12.70 5.50 9.25
CA ILE A 139 -11.60 5.48 8.29
C ILE A 139 -10.29 5.93 8.95
N GLU A 140 -10.31 7.03 9.70
CA GLU A 140 -9.15 7.55 10.44
C GLU A 140 -8.62 6.53 11.46
N ARG A 141 -9.50 5.85 12.21
CA ARG A 141 -9.06 4.77 13.12
C ARG A 141 -8.33 3.64 12.39
N SER A 142 -8.80 3.26 11.21
CA SER A 142 -8.15 2.21 10.40
C SER A 142 -6.81 2.67 9.84
N LEU A 143 -6.72 3.94 9.43
CA LEU A 143 -5.46 4.57 9.01
C LEU A 143 -4.45 4.62 10.16
N THR A 144 -4.86 5.04 11.35
CA THR A 144 -4.00 5.05 12.54
C THR A 144 -3.45 3.67 12.83
N ARG A 145 -4.29 2.62 12.85
CA ARG A 145 -3.84 1.24 13.08
C ARG A 145 -2.85 0.75 12.03
N LEU A 146 -3.03 1.12 10.77
CA LEU A 146 -2.12 0.75 9.69
C LEU A 146 -0.73 1.39 9.86
N LEU A 147 -0.70 2.65 10.29
CA LEU A 147 0.53 3.44 10.41
C LEU A 147 1.25 3.27 11.75
N GLU A 148 0.57 2.77 12.78
CA GLU A 148 1.13 2.56 14.12
C GLU A 148 2.32 1.59 14.09
N ASP A 149 3.44 2.01 14.66
CA ASP A 149 4.60 1.17 14.93
C ASP A 149 4.59 0.68 16.39
N PRO A 150 4.85 -0.62 16.65
CA PRO A 150 5.09 -1.09 17.99
C PRO A 150 6.32 -0.41 18.62
N PRO A 151 6.37 -0.29 19.96
CA PRO A 151 7.55 0.23 20.66
C PRO A 151 8.83 -0.52 20.25
N GLY A 152 9.88 0.21 19.89
CA GLY A 152 11.18 -0.36 19.50
C GLY A 152 11.21 -1.03 18.12
N MET A 153 10.15 -0.89 17.32
CA MET A 153 10.09 -1.41 15.96
C MET A 153 9.64 -0.32 14.99
N ALA A 154 10.21 0.89 15.04
CA ALA A 154 9.82 1.93 14.10
C ALA A 154 10.26 1.54 12.69
N LEU A 155 9.38 1.68 11.70
CA LEU A 155 9.74 1.33 10.32
C LEU A 155 10.88 2.23 9.80
N SER A 156 10.92 3.47 10.27
CA SER A 156 11.98 4.44 9.97
C SER A 156 13.38 4.00 10.42
N ASP A 157 13.48 3.09 11.39
CA ASP A 157 14.77 2.56 11.86
C ASP A 157 15.41 1.62 10.82
N SER A 158 14.60 1.10 9.89
CA SER A 158 15.11 0.32 8.76
C SER A 158 15.72 1.22 7.68
N PRO A 159 16.91 0.88 7.13
CA PRO A 159 17.48 1.57 5.98
C PRO A 159 16.47 1.67 4.85
N TRP A 160 16.33 2.86 4.28
CA TRP A 160 15.27 3.14 3.31
C TRP A 160 15.31 2.24 2.07
N GLU A 161 16.50 1.79 1.66
CA GLU A 161 16.65 0.84 0.56
C GLU A 161 16.03 -0.52 0.87
N ARG A 162 16.01 -0.94 2.14
CA ARG A 162 15.34 -2.17 2.56
C ARG A 162 13.81 -2.04 2.54
N ARG A 163 13.30 -0.80 2.55
CA ARG A 163 11.87 -0.48 2.51
C ARG A 163 11.31 -0.40 1.09
N LEU A 164 12.18 -0.40 0.08
CA LEU A 164 11.81 -0.35 -1.34
C LEU A 164 12.24 -1.63 -2.08
N ASP A 165 11.67 -1.84 -3.28
CA ASP A 165 12.27 -2.77 -4.22
C ASP A 165 13.47 -2.15 -4.94
N VAL A 166 14.27 -3.01 -5.57
CA VAL A 166 15.53 -2.62 -6.23
C VAL A 166 15.32 -1.55 -7.30
N LYS A 167 14.20 -1.63 -8.04
CA LYS A 167 13.87 -0.68 -9.12
C LYS A 167 13.55 0.70 -8.54
N HIS A 168 12.71 0.77 -7.52
CA HIS A 168 12.37 2.03 -6.84
C HIS A 168 13.59 2.67 -6.18
N ALA A 169 14.43 1.87 -5.50
CA ALA A 169 15.66 2.39 -4.89
C ALA A 169 16.66 2.89 -5.95
N ALA A 170 16.77 2.21 -7.09
CA ALA A 170 17.60 2.66 -8.21
C ALA A 170 17.09 3.97 -8.81
N ALA A 171 15.76 4.15 -8.90
CA ALA A 171 15.15 5.38 -9.41
C ALA A 171 15.48 6.58 -8.50
N PHE A 172 15.47 6.39 -7.18
CA PHE A 172 15.88 7.44 -6.23
C PHE A 172 17.32 7.87 -6.43
N ARG A 173 18.24 6.90 -6.48
CA ARG A 173 19.67 7.18 -6.72
C ARG A 173 19.91 7.84 -8.07
N HIS A 174 19.10 7.50 -9.08
CA HIS A 174 19.17 8.14 -10.38
C HIS A 174 18.70 9.60 -10.29
N ALA A 175 17.57 9.85 -9.64
CA ALA A 175 17.06 11.21 -9.44
C ALA A 175 18.05 12.08 -8.63
N GLU A 176 18.64 11.56 -7.55
CA GLU A 176 19.69 12.27 -6.76
C GLU A 176 20.88 12.68 -7.64
N ARG A 177 21.29 11.83 -8.59
CA ARG A 177 22.33 12.18 -9.57
C ARG A 177 21.88 13.28 -10.54
N MET A 178 20.63 13.26 -10.99
CA MET A 178 20.08 14.29 -11.87
C MET A 178 20.03 15.66 -11.20
N ILE A 179 19.56 15.72 -9.95
CA ILE A 179 19.46 16.96 -9.17
C ILE A 179 20.77 17.36 -8.48
N ARG A 180 21.82 16.52 -8.62
CA ARG A 180 23.17 16.72 -8.07
C ARG A 180 23.22 16.93 -6.56
N ARG A 181 22.30 16.30 -5.82
CA ARG A 181 22.31 16.27 -4.35
C ARG A 181 21.56 15.05 -3.82
N PRO A 182 21.89 14.55 -2.62
CA PRO A 182 21.04 13.58 -1.95
C PRO A 182 19.70 14.19 -1.54
N PHE A 183 18.66 13.36 -1.41
CA PHE A 183 17.43 13.75 -0.74
C PHE A 183 17.66 13.92 0.76
N SER A 184 17.05 14.95 1.34
CA SER A 184 16.91 15.07 2.79
C SER A 184 16.08 13.90 3.34
N PRO A 185 16.18 13.58 4.64
CA PRO A 185 15.36 12.52 5.25
C PRO A 185 13.86 12.73 5.01
N SER A 186 13.36 13.96 5.15
CA SER A 186 11.94 14.30 4.96
C SER A 186 11.47 14.12 3.51
N GLU A 187 12.24 14.61 2.54
CA GLU A 187 11.96 14.38 1.11
C GLU A 187 11.92 12.88 0.83
N ARG A 188 12.88 12.14 1.36
CA ARG A 188 12.98 10.69 1.14
C ARG A 188 11.78 9.94 1.71
N GLU A 189 11.31 10.27 2.91
CA GLU A 189 10.10 9.65 3.47
C GLU A 189 8.87 9.94 2.60
N THR A 190 8.69 11.18 2.16
CA THR A 190 7.59 11.58 1.26
C THR A 190 7.63 10.79 -0.05
N LEU A 191 8.82 10.66 -0.63
CA LEU A 191 9.04 9.91 -1.86
C LEU A 191 8.76 8.41 -1.68
N ILE A 192 9.20 7.83 -0.56
CA ILE A 192 8.95 6.42 -0.23
C ILE A 192 7.44 6.18 -0.13
N GLU A 193 6.71 7.06 0.57
CA GLU A 193 5.25 6.98 0.62
C GLU A 193 4.64 7.01 -0.78
N GLU A 194 5.18 7.80 -1.71
CA GLU A 194 4.63 7.93 -3.06
C GLU A 194 4.87 6.72 -3.96
N VAL A 195 6.05 6.09 -3.88
CA VAL A 195 6.42 4.99 -4.80
C VAL A 195 6.25 3.59 -4.22
N ALA A 196 6.32 3.40 -2.91
CA ALA A 196 6.32 2.06 -2.33
C ALA A 196 5.01 1.32 -2.65
N GLY A 197 5.14 0.07 -3.12
CA GLY A 197 4.01 -0.75 -3.53
C GLY A 197 3.37 -0.35 -4.86
N ARG A 198 3.86 0.68 -5.56
CA ARG A 198 3.27 1.14 -6.83
C ARG A 198 3.82 0.33 -8.01
N ARG A 199 2.92 0.01 -8.95
CA ARG A 199 3.30 -0.48 -10.29
C ARG A 199 3.66 0.72 -11.17
N CYS A 200 4.95 1.05 -11.29
CA CYS A 200 5.48 2.03 -12.26
C CYS A 200 6.67 1.45 -13.06
N SER A 201 6.88 1.96 -14.28
CA SER A 201 8.15 1.79 -15.00
C SER A 201 9.25 2.59 -14.30
N PHE A 202 10.51 2.28 -14.58
CA PHE A 202 11.64 2.99 -13.99
C PHE A 202 11.57 4.50 -14.26
N GLU A 203 11.30 4.88 -15.51
CA GLU A 203 11.14 6.26 -15.97
C GLU A 203 10.00 6.94 -15.23
N LYS A 204 8.85 6.26 -15.09
CA LYS A 204 7.71 6.81 -14.38
C LYS A 204 8.00 7.00 -12.89
N CYS A 205 8.77 6.10 -12.28
CA CYS A 205 9.19 6.26 -10.91
C CYS A 205 10.17 7.45 -10.75
N ILE A 206 11.07 7.71 -11.72
CA ILE A 206 11.91 8.92 -11.74
C ILE A 206 11.05 10.17 -11.86
N GLU A 207 10.11 10.22 -12.79
CA GLU A 207 9.18 11.36 -12.94
C GLU A 207 8.47 11.69 -11.64
N LEU A 208 7.93 10.67 -10.96
CA LEU A 208 7.26 10.84 -9.67
C LEU A 208 8.21 11.39 -8.61
N VAL A 209 9.46 10.93 -8.61
CA VAL A 209 10.46 11.40 -7.65
C VAL A 209 10.82 12.85 -7.90
N LEU A 210 11.05 13.23 -9.16
CA LEU A 210 11.39 14.60 -9.52
C LEU A 210 10.23 15.57 -9.25
N ALA A 211 8.99 15.16 -9.52
CA ALA A 211 7.80 16.00 -9.31
C ALA A 211 7.58 16.40 -7.83
N VAL A 212 8.06 15.61 -6.87
CA VAL A 212 7.99 15.95 -5.43
C VAL A 212 9.12 16.92 -5.03
N THR A 213 10.19 16.98 -5.82
CA THR A 213 11.40 17.78 -5.51
C THR A 213 11.42 19.13 -6.21
N GLU A 214 10.56 19.33 -7.21
CA GLU A 214 10.31 20.64 -7.79
C GLU A 214 9.44 21.44 -6.81
N PRO A 215 9.92 22.60 -6.30
CA PRO A 215 9.02 23.53 -5.64
C PRO A 215 7.99 23.93 -6.69
N TRP A 216 6.71 24.00 -6.30
CA TRP A 216 5.69 24.65 -7.13
C TRP A 216 6.17 26.07 -7.42
N GLY A 217 6.82 26.24 -8.58
CA GLY A 217 7.14 27.56 -9.08
C GLY A 217 5.82 28.27 -9.33
N ASP A 218 5.70 29.47 -8.77
CA ASP A 218 4.62 30.40 -9.05
C ASP A 218 4.21 30.32 -10.54
N ILE A 219 3.02 29.81 -10.78
CA ILE A 219 2.32 30.07 -12.03
C ILE A 219 1.74 31.47 -11.84
N GLY A 220 2.47 32.45 -12.37
CA GLY A 220 2.01 33.84 -12.51
C GLY A 220 0.84 33.97 -13.47
#